data_AF-A0A392MDW2-F1
#
_entry.id   AF-A0A392MDW2-F1
#
_cell.length_a   1.000
_cell.length_b   1.000
_cell.length_c   1.000
_cell.angle_alpha   90.00
_cell.angle_beta   90.00
_cell.angle_gamma   90.00
#
_symmetry.space_group_name_H-M   'P 1'
#
loop_
_entity.id
_entity.type
_entity.pdbx_description
1 polymer ?
#
loop_
_entity_poly.entity_id
_entity_poly.type
_entity_poly.pdbx_seq_one_letter_code
_entity_poly.pdbx_strand_id
1 'polypeptide(L)' 'MSVNYQDPLSWSLELEKHFCGDVSSASVQSHLRIEDKLQIDCCSKATFIGLYDGFKGDEASSYLRECFFPSLL' A
#
# COMPACT_ATOMS: atom_id res chain seq x y z
N MET A 1 18.82 -23.60 -5.69
CA MET A 1 17.92 -22.65 -6.39
C MET A 1 16.58 -22.69 -5.68
N SER A 2 16.34 -21.77 -4.76
CA SER A 2 15.04 -21.60 -4.10
C SER A 2 14.14 -20.83 -5.05
N VAL A 3 13.13 -21.50 -5.60
CA VAL A 3 12.10 -20.87 -6.43
C VAL A 3 11.18 -20.11 -5.49
N ASN A 4 11.20 -18.78 -5.54
CA ASN A 4 10.27 -17.95 -4.77
C ASN A 4 8.92 -17.96 -5.50
N TYR A 5 7.97 -18.77 -5.01
CA TYR A 5 6.56 -18.74 -5.44
C TYR A 5 5.89 -17.53 -4.79
N GLN A 6 6.21 -16.33 -5.27
CA GLN A 6 5.52 -15.13 -4.83
C GLN A 6 4.14 -15.12 -5.50
N ASP A 7 3.08 -15.14 -4.70
CA ASP A 7 1.71 -15.06 -5.21
C ASP A 7 1.57 -13.71 -5.94
N PRO A 8 1.14 -13.69 -7.22
CA PRO A 8 1.00 -12.45 -8.00
C PRO A 8 -0.04 -11.48 -7.40
N LEU A 9 -0.91 -11.95 -6.51
CA LEU A 9 -1.89 -11.16 -5.76
C LEU A 9 -1.40 -10.79 -4.35
N SER A 10 -0.16 -11.15 -4.02
CA SER A 10 0.52 -10.74 -2.80
C SER A 10 1.53 -9.63 -3.09
N TRP A 11 1.60 -8.66 -2.19
CA TRP A 11 2.65 -7.66 -2.20
C TRP A 11 2.97 -7.25 -0.76
N SER A 12 4.18 -6.76 -0.55
CA SER A 12 4.64 -6.32 0.76
C SER A 12 5.58 -5.14 0.63
N LEU A 13 5.53 -4.27 1.63
CA LEU A 13 6.60 -3.32 1.92
C LEU A 13 7.45 -3.92 3.03
N GLU A 14 8.76 -4.00 2.80
CA GLU A 14 9.71 -4.39 3.84
C GLU A 14 9.71 -3.37 4.99
N LEU A 15 10.46 -3.69 6.06
CA LEU A 15 10.56 -2.80 7.21
C LEU A 15 11.34 -1.53 6.84
N GLU A 16 10.65 -0.40 6.85
CA GLU A 16 11.17 0.93 6.53
C GLU A 16 11.23 1.81 7.79
N LYS A 17 12.14 2.80 7.79
CA LYS A 17 12.29 3.75 8.91
C LYS A 17 11.40 4.97 8.73
N HIS A 18 10.74 5.37 9.81
CA HIS A 18 9.82 6.52 9.87
C HIS A 18 10.15 7.44 11.04
N PHE A 19 9.47 8.60 11.10
CA PHE A 19 9.73 9.64 12.11
C PHE A 19 9.63 9.16 13.57
N CYS A 20 8.79 8.14 13.85
CA CYS A 20 8.53 7.65 15.20
C CYS A 20 8.67 6.12 15.34
N GLY A 21 9.47 5.46 14.49
CA GLY A 21 9.66 4.02 14.54
C GLY A 21 9.79 3.40 13.16
N ASP A 22 9.43 2.12 13.04
CA ASP A 22 9.51 1.36 11.80
C ASP A 22 8.12 0.93 11.31
N VAL A 23 7.91 0.85 9.99
CA VAL A 23 6.67 0.34 9.39
C VAL A 23 6.99 -0.78 8.41
N SER A 24 6.11 -1.76 8.32
CA SER A 24 6.10 -2.75 7.25
C SER A 24 4.66 -3.00 6.85
N SER A 25 4.44 -3.59 5.66
CA SER A 25 3.10 -3.98 5.24
C SER A 25 3.13 -5.25 4.40
N ALA A 26 2.03 -5.99 4.44
CA ALA A 26 1.80 -7.11 3.57
C ALA A 26 0.33 -7.16 3.23
N SER A 27 0.02 -7.51 1.98
CA SER A 27 -1.33 -7.70 1.49
C SER A 27 -1.40 -8.97 0.66
N VAL A 28 -2.54 -9.63 0.74
CA VAL A 28 -2.94 -10.73 -0.13
C VAL A 28 -4.41 -10.54 -0.44
N GLN A 29 -4.78 -10.61 -1.71
CA GLN A 29 -6.18 -10.51 -2.14
C GLN A 29 -6.68 -11.81 -2.73
N SER A 30 -7.98 -12.07 -2.53
CA SER A 30 -8.67 -13.23 -3.11
C SER A 30 -9.17 -13.00 -4.53
N HIS A 31 -9.28 -11.74 -4.96
CA HIS A 31 -9.73 -11.39 -6.31
C HIS A 31 -8.60 -11.56 -7.33
N LEU A 32 -8.96 -11.86 -8.59
CA LEU A 32 -7.99 -12.04 -9.68
C LEU A 32 -7.25 -10.75 -10.09
N ARG A 33 -7.55 -9.62 -9.45
CA ARG A 33 -6.96 -8.30 -9.68
C ARG A 33 -6.72 -7.62 -8.34
N ILE A 34 -5.64 -6.86 -8.26
CA ILE A 34 -5.31 -6.09 -7.05
C ILE A 34 -6.11 -4.78 -7.07
N GLU A 35 -7.23 -4.79 -6.37
CA GLU A 35 -8.14 -3.64 -6.24
C GLU A 35 -7.79 -2.80 -5.01
N ASP A 36 -7.26 -3.40 -3.94
CA ASP A 36 -6.94 -2.69 -2.70
C ASP A 36 -5.60 -1.98 -2.84
N LYS A 37 -5.53 -0.75 -2.30
CA LYS A 37 -4.33 0.08 -2.37
C LYS A 37 -3.90 0.54 -0.98
N LEU A 38 -2.59 0.59 -0.80
CA LEU A 38 -1.93 1.20 0.35
C LEU A 38 -1.13 2.43 -0.10
N GLN A 39 -1.13 3.44 0.73
CA GLN A 39 -0.27 4.62 0.62
C GLN A 39 0.41 4.87 1.95
N ILE A 40 1.73 5.03 1.93
CA ILE A 40 2.52 5.41 3.10
C ILE A 40 3.35 6.62 2.73
N ASP A 41 3.27 7.69 3.53
CA ASP A 41 4.13 8.86 3.40
C ASP A 41 4.72 9.24 4.75
N CYS A 42 6.01 9.56 4.72
CA CYS A 42 6.91 9.63 5.86
C CYS A 42 7.37 11.07 6.00
N CYS A 43 6.57 11.88 6.66
CA CYS A 43 6.94 13.26 6.92
C CYS A 43 7.92 13.37 8.09
N SER A 44 8.56 14.53 8.21
CA SER A 44 9.51 14.83 9.28
C SER A 44 8.92 14.86 10.69
N LYS A 45 7.61 14.69 10.87
CA LYS A 45 6.91 14.75 12.17
C LYS A 45 5.76 13.76 12.33
N ALA A 46 5.42 13.02 11.28
CA ALA A 46 4.26 12.15 11.25
C ALA A 46 4.42 11.10 10.16
N THR A 47 3.66 10.01 10.27
CA THR A 47 3.54 8.99 9.23
C THR A 47 2.08 8.89 8.86
N PHE A 48 1.80 9.10 7.58
CA PHE A 48 0.46 8.99 7.03
C PHE A 48 0.31 7.62 6.39
N ILE A 49 -0.77 6.92 6.74
CA ILE A 49 -1.10 5.59 6.22
C ILE A 49 -2.53 5.63 5.70
N GLY A 50 -2.69 5.32 4.41
CA GLY A 50 -3.97 5.27 3.71
C GLY A 50 -4.23 3.86 3.21
N LEU A 51 -5.39 3.30 3.55
CA LEU A 51 -5.88 2.00 3.08
C LEU A 51 -7.17 2.23 2.30
N TYR A 52 -7.20 1.77 1.05
CA TYR A 52 -8.32 1.97 0.14
C TYR A 52 -8.80 0.61 -0.38
N ASP A 53 -10.00 0.21 0.04
CA ASP A 53 -10.68 -1.01 -0.43
C ASP A 53 -11.26 -0.74 -1.83
N GLY A 54 -10.83 -1.51 -2.81
CA GLY A 54 -11.26 -1.38 -4.19
C GLY A 54 -12.48 -2.24 -4.49
N PHE A 55 -13.34 -1.77 -5.40
CA PHE A 55 -14.54 -2.53 -5.78
C PHE A 55 -14.89 -2.29 -7.25
N LYS A 56 -15.04 -3.39 -8.00
CA LYS A 56 -15.38 -3.41 -9.44
C LYS A 56 -14.34 -2.68 -10.30
N GLY A 57 -13.06 -2.95 -10.03
CA GLY A 57 -11.94 -2.23 -10.61
C GLY A 57 -11.12 -1.51 -9.54
N ASP A 58 -9.92 -1.09 -9.93
CA ASP A 58 -8.94 -0.43 -9.06
C ASP A 58 -8.81 1.07 -9.37
N GLU A 59 -9.64 1.62 -10.25
CA GLU A 59 -9.53 3.01 -10.70
C GLU A 59 -9.75 3.99 -9.55
N ALA A 60 -10.77 3.78 -8.73
CA ALA A 60 -11.09 4.65 -7.61
C ALA A 60 -10.03 4.57 -6.50
N SER A 61 -9.63 3.37 -6.11
CA SER A 61 -8.60 3.15 -5.08
C SER A 61 -7.22 3.64 -5.55
N SER A 62 -6.90 3.49 -6.84
CA SER A 62 -5.67 4.04 -7.43
C SER A 62 -5.68 5.57 -7.46
N TYR A 63 -6.81 6.18 -7.86
CA TYR A 63 -6.96 7.63 -7.86
C TYR A 63 -6.77 8.21 -6.44
N LEU A 64 -7.38 7.59 -5.43
CA LEU A 64 -7.19 7.99 -4.04
C LEU A 64 -5.73 7.87 -3.61
N ARG A 65 -5.07 6.74 -3.90
CA ARG A 65 -3.64 6.55 -3.61
C ARG A 65 -2.77 7.63 -4.26
N GLU A 66 -3.12 8.10 -5.45
CA GLU A 66 -2.31 9.09 -6.18
C GLU A 66 -2.59 10.53 -5.77
N CYS A 67 -3.81 10.85 -5.36
CA CYS A 67 -4.23 12.23 -5.12
C CYS A 67 -4.43 12.59 -3.64
N PHE A 68 -4.64 11.62 -2.75
CA PHE A 68 -5.09 11.92 -1.39
C PHE A 68 -4.03 12.64 -0.56
N PHE A 69 -2.86 12.05 -0.33
CA PHE A 69 -1.80 12.75 0.43
C PHE A 69 -1.28 14.03 -0.25
N PRO A 70 -1.07 14.09 -1.58
CA PRO A 70 -0.70 15.35 -2.24
C PRO A 70 -1.73 16.48 -2.07
N SER A 71 -2.97 16.16 -1.73
CA SER A 71 -4.01 17.16 -1.41
C SER A 71 -4.07 17.56 0.07
N LEU A 72 -3.38 16.82 0.94
CA LEU A 72 -3.37 16.98 2.40
C LEU A 72 -2.07 17.59 2.93
N LEU A 73 -0.94 17.30 2.28
CA LEU A 73 0.44 17.64 2.68
C LEU A 73 1.02 18.77 1.83
#